data_AF-A0A0S2S274-F1
#
_entry.id   AF-A0A0S2S274-F1
#
_cell.length_a   1.000
_cell.length_b   1.000
_cell.length_c   1.000
_cell.angle_alpha   90.00
_cell.angle_beta   90.00
_cell.angle_gamma   90.00
#
_symmetry.space_group_name_H-M   'P 1'
#
loop_
_entity.id
_entity.type
_entity.pdbx_description
1 polymer ?
#
loop_
_entity_poly.entity_id
_entity_poly.type
_entity_poly.pdbx_seq_one_letter_code
_entity_poly.pdbx_strand_id
1 'polypeptide(L)'
;MDSNSSKNKKQMIPALIILLILVCLAWLVIKWFISIFSAVPKEVAAPLIAASATIIVSVLSIVIAKYYEKKRTIELEHRNKKIPMYEEFVEFLFKLLMNEKIEGHPMTEQETIKFMSGFTQKLLVWGSDDVIDQWSKYRSMFIKEENVDTAKTMFQMEELLIAIRKDTGHKIKKYNKGDILKLFINDIDKYL
;
A
#
# COMPACT_ATOMS: atom_id res chain seq x y z
N MET A 1 20.46 24.03 6.21
CA MET A 1 19.49 23.24 7.00
C MET A 1 18.66 24.24 7.77
N ASP A 2 17.40 24.51 7.38
CA ASP A 2 16.40 25.26 8.20
C ASP A 2 15.04 25.54 7.51
N SER A 3 14.69 24.87 6.39
CA SER A 3 13.39 25.08 5.73
C SER A 3 12.26 24.14 6.19
N ASN A 4 12.54 23.15 7.04
CA ASN A 4 11.54 22.14 7.47
C ASN A 4 10.83 22.46 8.80
N SER A 5 11.33 23.42 9.60
CA SER A 5 10.72 23.78 10.89
C SER A 5 9.50 24.71 10.76
N SER A 6 9.50 25.62 9.77
CA SER A 6 8.41 26.61 9.57
C SER A 6 7.16 26.05 8.90
N LYS A 7 7.28 24.98 8.09
CA LYS A 7 6.14 24.28 7.47
C LYS A 7 5.29 23.50 8.48
N ASN A 8 5.93 22.92 9.50
CA ASN A 8 5.23 22.15 10.54
C ASN A 8 4.33 23.06 11.41
N LYS A 9 4.81 24.25 11.81
CA LYS A 9 4.02 25.19 12.63
C LYS A 9 2.73 25.67 11.94
N LYS A 10 2.73 25.83 10.61
CA LYS A 10 1.54 26.25 9.84
C LYS A 10 0.50 25.12 9.67
N GLN A 11 0.90 23.85 9.72
CA GLN A 11 -0.02 22.70 9.69
C GLN A 11 -0.56 22.33 11.08
N MET A 12 0.10 22.75 12.16
CA MET A 12 -0.35 22.50 13.52
C MET A 12 -1.58 23.34 13.92
N ILE A 13 -1.69 24.58 13.47
CA ILE A 13 -2.81 25.49 13.78
C ILE A 13 -4.17 24.93 13.34
N PRO A 14 -4.38 24.50 12.07
CA PRO A 14 -5.67 23.94 11.65
C PRO A 14 -5.99 22.62 12.36
N ALA A 15 -4.99 21.77 12.66
CA ALA A 15 -5.20 20.55 13.42
C ALA A 15 -5.70 20.82 14.85
N LEU A 16 -5.17 21.87 15.50
CA LEU A 16 -5.58 22.28 16.84
C LEU A 16 -7.00 22.84 16.85
N ILE A 17 -7.39 23.58 15.81
CA ILE A 17 -8.76 24.09 15.63
C ILE A 17 -9.75 22.94 15.42
N ILE A 18 -9.41 21.96 14.58
CA ILE A 18 -10.26 20.76 14.37
C ILE A 18 -10.44 19.98 15.67
N LEU A 19 -9.36 19.80 16.45
CA LEU A 19 -9.43 19.14 17.75
C LEU A 19 -10.37 19.88 18.71
N LEU A 20 -10.26 21.22 18.77
CA LEU A 20 -11.08 22.05 19.64
C LEU A 20 -12.57 21.98 19.25
N ILE A 21 -12.86 21.96 17.95
CA ILE A 21 -14.22 21.76 17.42
C ILE A 21 -14.76 20.36 17.80
N LEU A 22 -13.96 19.30 17.68
CA LEU A 22 -14.36 17.95 18.07
C LEU A 22 -14.66 17.85 19.57
N VAL A 23 -13.84 18.47 20.41
CA VAL A 23 -14.06 18.52 21.87
C VAL A 23 -15.33 19.29 22.20
N CYS A 24 -15.56 20.43 21.53
CA CYS A 24 -16.77 21.23 21.72
C CYS A 24 -18.04 20.45 21.32
N LEU A 25 -18.02 19.77 20.16
CA LEU A 25 -19.10 18.91 19.70
C LEU A 25 -19.36 17.75 20.68
N ALA A 26 -18.31 17.10 21.17
CA ALA A 26 -18.43 16.02 22.15
C ALA A 26 -19.10 16.53 23.44
N TRP A 27 -18.72 17.73 23.92
CA TRP A 27 -19.37 18.34 25.09
C TRP A 27 -20.86 18.62 24.83
N LEU A 28 -21.21 19.21 23.68
CA LEU A 28 -22.61 19.47 23.34
C LEU A 28 -23.45 18.18 23.35
N VAL A 29 -22.92 17.08 22.79
CA VAL A 29 -23.56 15.76 22.82
C VAL A 29 -23.75 15.25 24.24
N ILE A 30 -22.74 15.37 25.10
CA ILE A 30 -22.82 14.96 26.51
C ILE A 30 -23.88 15.77 27.25
N LYS A 31 -23.92 17.10 27.06
CA LYS A 31 -24.92 17.98 27.68
C LYS A 31 -26.34 17.61 27.26
N TRP A 32 -26.54 17.38 25.95
CA TRP A 32 -27.82 16.93 25.43
C TRP A 32 -28.23 15.58 26.00
N PHE A 33 -27.28 14.63 26.09
CA PHE A 33 -27.52 13.31 26.68
C PHE A 33 -27.94 13.38 28.14
N ILE A 34 -27.26 14.18 28.98
CA ILE A 34 -27.61 14.36 30.40
C ILE A 34 -28.99 15.03 30.54
N SER A 35 -29.34 15.95 29.64
CA SER A 35 -30.63 16.64 29.65
C SER A 35 -31.82 15.70 29.41
N ILE A 36 -31.63 14.55 28.75
CA ILE A 36 -32.71 13.56 28.58
C ILE A 36 -33.12 12.94 29.92
N PHE A 37 -32.18 12.85 30.87
CA PHE A 37 -32.40 12.23 32.18
C PHE A 37 -32.81 13.23 33.26
N SER A 38 -32.94 14.53 32.96
CA SER A 38 -33.30 15.54 33.96
C SER A 38 -34.72 15.41 34.50
N ALA A 39 -35.59 14.66 33.80
CA ALA A 39 -36.96 14.37 34.22
C ALA A 39 -37.10 13.08 35.06
N VAL A 40 -36.00 12.35 35.30
CA VAL A 40 -35.99 11.05 35.99
C VAL A 40 -35.77 11.24 37.51
N PRO A 41 -36.47 10.50 38.40
CA PRO A 41 -36.22 10.53 39.84
C PRO A 41 -34.77 10.19 40.20
N LYS A 42 -34.22 10.87 41.21
CA LYS A 42 -32.79 10.79 41.57
C LYS A 42 -32.37 9.39 42.02
N GLU A 43 -33.31 8.60 42.53
CA GLU A 43 -33.11 7.26 43.06
C GLU A 43 -32.77 6.24 41.96
N VAL A 44 -33.26 6.46 40.74
CA VAL A 44 -33.05 5.54 39.59
C VAL A 44 -32.21 6.17 38.47
N ALA A 45 -31.94 7.48 38.54
CA ALA A 45 -31.18 8.19 37.53
C ALA A 45 -29.76 7.62 37.33
N ALA A 46 -29.02 7.36 38.41
CA ALA A 46 -27.64 6.89 38.31
C ALA A 46 -27.52 5.48 37.69
N PRO A 47 -28.30 4.46 38.12
CA PRO A 47 -28.31 3.15 37.45
C PRO A 47 -28.74 3.22 35.98
N LEU A 48 -29.72 4.07 35.65
CA LEU A 48 -30.22 4.20 34.28
C LEU A 48 -29.18 4.84 33.35
N ILE A 49 -28.53 5.92 33.80
CA ILE A 49 -27.43 6.55 33.06
C ILE A 49 -26.29 5.56 32.83
N ALA A 50 -25.91 4.78 33.85
CA ALA A 50 -24.86 3.77 33.73
C ALA A 50 -25.23 2.67 32.71
N ALA A 51 -26.48 2.17 32.74
CA ALA A 51 -26.97 1.19 31.80
C ALA A 51 -26.98 1.74 30.36
N SER A 52 -27.50 2.95 30.16
CA SER A 52 -27.52 3.60 28.84
C SER A 52 -26.12 3.87 28.31
N ALA A 53 -25.20 4.36 29.16
CA ALA A 53 -23.81 4.55 28.80
C ALA A 53 -23.14 3.24 28.37
N THR A 54 -23.39 2.14 29.10
CA THR A 54 -22.84 0.82 28.78
C THR A 54 -23.32 0.30 27.42
N ILE A 55 -24.62 0.46 27.13
CA ILE A 55 -25.19 0.09 25.82
C ILE A 55 -24.54 0.93 24.70
N ILE A 56 -24.43 2.24 24.89
CA ILE A 56 -23.83 3.14 23.90
C ILE A 56 -22.37 2.78 23.64
N VAL A 57 -21.58 2.59 24.69
CA VAL A 57 -20.15 2.24 24.58
C VAL A 57 -19.97 0.87 23.90
N SER A 58 -20.82 -0.11 24.24
CA SER A 58 -20.79 -1.43 23.62
C SER A 58 -21.10 -1.36 22.11
N VAL A 59 -22.18 -0.68 21.73
CA VAL A 59 -22.57 -0.50 20.33
C VAL A 59 -21.49 0.25 19.55
N LEU A 60 -20.97 1.36 20.09
CA LEU A 60 -19.89 2.12 19.46
C LEU A 60 -18.63 1.28 19.25
N SER A 61 -18.25 0.49 20.26
CA SER A 61 -17.09 -0.39 20.18
C SER A 61 -17.23 -1.42 19.05
N ILE A 62 -18.41 -2.04 18.92
CA ILE A 62 -18.71 -3.00 17.85
C ILE A 62 -18.68 -2.32 16.48
N VAL A 63 -19.28 -1.14 16.33
CA VAL A 63 -19.30 -0.40 15.05
C VAL A 63 -17.88 -0.05 14.60
N ILE A 64 -17.06 0.49 15.51
CA ILE A 64 -15.67 0.82 15.22
C ILE A 64 -14.88 -0.44 14.85
N ALA A 65 -15.03 -1.52 15.61
CA ALA A 65 -14.36 -2.79 15.34
C ALA A 65 -14.74 -3.34 13.95
N LYS A 66 -16.04 -3.37 13.63
CA LYS A 66 -16.56 -3.85 12.34
C LYS A 66 -16.07 -3.00 11.17
N TYR A 67 -15.94 -1.69 11.36
CA TYR A 67 -15.39 -0.80 10.35
C TYR A 67 -13.91 -1.15 10.02
N TYR A 68 -13.07 -1.31 11.05
CA TYR A 68 -11.66 -1.69 10.85
C TYR A 68 -11.52 -3.12 10.31
N GLU A 69 -12.36 -4.05 10.76
CA GLU A 69 -12.41 -5.42 10.26
C GLU A 69 -12.72 -5.41 8.75
N LYS A 70 -13.78 -4.72 8.33
CA LYS A 70 -14.14 -4.61 6.91
C LYS A 70 -13.00 -4.05 6.06
N LYS A 71 -12.35 -2.97 6.52
CA LYS A 71 -11.21 -2.38 5.83
C LYS A 71 -10.06 -3.38 5.70
N ARG A 72 -9.69 -4.05 6.79
CA ARG A 72 -8.63 -5.06 6.80
C ARG A 72 -8.94 -6.24 5.89
N THR A 73 -10.19 -6.72 5.88
CA THR A 73 -10.61 -7.83 5.02
C THR A 73 -10.47 -7.45 3.55
N ILE A 74 -10.95 -6.26 3.14
CA ILE A 74 -10.80 -5.80 1.76
C ILE A 74 -9.32 -5.72 1.36
N GLU A 75 -8.47 -5.12 2.21
CA GLU A 75 -7.03 -5.04 1.95
C GLU A 75 -6.37 -6.42 1.85
N LEU A 76 -6.77 -7.37 2.69
CA LEU A 76 -6.25 -8.72 2.70
C LEU A 76 -6.68 -9.51 1.47
N GLU A 77 -7.95 -9.40 1.04
CA GLU A 77 -8.44 -10.00 -0.19
C GLU A 77 -7.68 -9.47 -1.41
N HIS A 78 -7.48 -8.15 -1.50
CA HIS A 78 -6.68 -7.57 -2.58
C HIS A 78 -5.23 -8.08 -2.56
N ARG A 79 -4.58 -8.14 -1.39
CA ARG A 79 -3.22 -8.70 -1.27
C ARG A 79 -3.17 -10.17 -1.70
N ASN A 80 -4.14 -10.98 -1.30
CA ASN A 80 -4.23 -12.39 -1.66
C ASN A 80 -4.40 -12.62 -3.17
N LYS A 81 -4.96 -11.66 -3.91
CA LYS A 81 -5.04 -11.71 -5.38
C LYS A 81 -3.79 -11.17 -6.07
N LYS A 82 -3.16 -10.13 -5.50
CA LYS A 82 -1.95 -9.50 -6.03
C LYS A 82 -0.70 -10.37 -5.88
N ILE A 83 -0.50 -10.98 -4.70
CA ILE A 83 0.72 -11.72 -4.37
C ILE A 83 1.01 -12.84 -5.39
N PRO A 84 0.07 -13.75 -5.72
CA PRO A 84 0.34 -14.81 -6.69
C PRO A 84 0.78 -14.28 -8.06
N MET A 85 0.17 -13.19 -8.52
CA MET A 85 0.57 -12.54 -9.78
C MET A 85 2.02 -12.03 -9.73
N TYR A 86 2.41 -11.42 -8.61
CA TYR A 86 3.76 -10.90 -8.44
C TYR A 86 4.79 -12.01 -8.20
N GLU A 87 4.41 -13.10 -7.53
CA GLU A 87 5.23 -14.31 -7.41
C GLU A 87 5.51 -14.90 -8.79
N GLU A 88 4.48 -15.09 -9.62
CA GLU A 88 4.64 -15.54 -11.01
C GLU A 88 5.59 -14.63 -11.81
N PHE A 89 5.55 -13.31 -11.59
CA PHE A 89 6.47 -12.35 -12.22
C PHE A 89 7.92 -12.53 -11.77
N VAL A 90 8.14 -12.68 -10.47
CA VAL A 90 9.49 -12.90 -9.94
C VAL A 90 10.03 -14.25 -10.43
N GLU A 91 9.21 -15.31 -10.41
CA GLU A 91 9.59 -16.61 -10.98
C GLU A 91 9.96 -16.51 -12.46
N PHE A 92 9.16 -15.80 -13.24
CA PHE A 92 9.48 -15.52 -14.64
C PHE A 92 10.80 -14.77 -14.79
N LEU A 93 11.06 -13.74 -13.97
CA LEU A 93 12.32 -13.00 -14.00
C LEU A 93 13.51 -13.91 -13.73
N PHE A 94 13.42 -14.79 -12.73
CA PHE A 94 14.48 -15.74 -12.43
C PHE A 94 14.68 -16.76 -13.55
N LYS A 95 13.60 -17.27 -14.16
CA LYS A 95 13.69 -18.12 -15.36
C LYS A 95 14.39 -17.37 -16.48
N LEU A 96 13.95 -16.17 -16.82
CA LEU A 96 14.56 -15.36 -17.88
C LEU A 96 16.08 -15.17 -17.69
N LEU A 97 16.53 -14.98 -16.44
CA LEU A 97 17.94 -14.74 -16.14
C LEU A 97 18.80 -16.00 -15.93
N MET A 98 18.19 -17.12 -15.52
CA MET A 98 18.91 -18.32 -15.07
C MET A 98 18.60 -19.58 -15.86
N ASN A 99 17.61 -19.59 -16.78
CA ASN A 99 17.18 -20.82 -17.47
C ASN A 99 18.33 -21.52 -18.18
N GLU A 100 19.19 -20.75 -18.85
CA GLU A 100 20.34 -21.30 -19.57
C GLU A 100 21.31 -22.04 -18.64
N LYS A 101 21.49 -21.54 -17.41
CA LYS A 101 22.38 -22.14 -16.41
C LYS A 101 21.76 -23.37 -15.72
N ILE A 102 20.43 -23.40 -15.59
CA ILE A 102 19.70 -24.42 -14.82
C ILE A 102 19.22 -25.55 -15.75
N GLU A 103 18.58 -25.20 -16.85
CA GLU A 103 17.92 -26.13 -17.78
C GLU A 103 18.73 -26.37 -19.06
N GLY A 104 19.84 -25.64 -19.26
CA GLY A 104 20.73 -25.81 -20.41
C GLY A 104 20.21 -25.17 -21.70
N HIS A 105 19.11 -24.42 -21.64
CA HIS A 105 18.60 -23.61 -22.76
C HIS A 105 17.95 -22.31 -22.26
N PRO A 106 18.05 -21.21 -23.01
CA PRO A 106 17.34 -19.99 -22.68
C PRO A 106 15.83 -20.17 -22.82
N MET A 107 15.08 -19.27 -22.19
CA MET A 107 13.64 -19.17 -22.40
C MET A 107 13.33 -18.73 -23.84
N THR A 108 12.32 -19.33 -24.46
CA THR A 108 11.96 -18.98 -25.84
C THR A 108 11.22 -17.64 -25.89
N GLU A 109 11.26 -16.99 -27.06
CA GLU A 109 10.53 -15.75 -27.30
C GLU A 109 9.01 -15.94 -27.13
N GLN A 110 8.46 -17.07 -27.60
CA GLN A 110 7.04 -17.37 -27.47
C GLN A 110 6.61 -17.51 -26.01
N GLU A 111 7.41 -18.20 -25.18
CA GLU A 111 7.13 -18.30 -23.74
C GLU A 111 7.17 -16.93 -23.07
N THR A 112 8.13 -16.09 -23.45
CA THR A 112 8.26 -14.72 -22.95
C THR A 112 7.03 -13.90 -23.31
N ILE A 113 6.63 -13.86 -24.59
CA ILE A 113 5.45 -13.10 -25.04
C ILE A 113 4.18 -13.58 -24.35
N LYS A 114 4.02 -14.89 -24.21
CA LYS A 114 2.86 -15.51 -23.54
C LYS A 114 2.78 -15.07 -22.07
N PHE A 115 3.90 -15.15 -21.35
CA PHE A 115 3.97 -14.71 -19.97
C PHE A 115 3.66 -13.21 -19.85
N MET A 116 4.36 -12.37 -20.62
CA MET A 116 4.24 -10.91 -20.57
C MET A 116 2.80 -10.45 -20.84
N SER A 117 2.11 -11.10 -21.78
CA SER A 117 0.70 -10.81 -22.08
C SER A 117 -0.23 -11.22 -20.94
N GLY A 118 -0.05 -12.42 -20.37
CA GLY A 118 -0.85 -12.89 -19.24
C GLY A 118 -0.63 -12.06 -17.97
N PHE A 119 0.63 -11.70 -17.68
CA PHE A 119 0.96 -10.81 -16.56
C PHE A 119 0.33 -9.43 -16.75
N THR A 120 0.40 -8.84 -17.96
CA THR A 120 -0.25 -7.54 -18.24
C THR A 120 -1.75 -7.59 -18.00
N GLN A 121 -2.43 -8.67 -18.40
CA GLN A 121 -3.86 -8.84 -18.14
C GLN A 121 -4.18 -8.86 -16.64
N LYS A 122 -3.40 -9.61 -15.85
CA LYS A 122 -3.59 -9.66 -14.39
C LYS A 122 -3.26 -8.32 -13.74
N LEU A 123 -2.23 -7.63 -14.23
CA LEU A 123 -1.79 -6.34 -13.71
C LEU A 123 -2.84 -5.25 -13.92
N LEU A 124 -3.54 -5.25 -15.05
CA LEU A 124 -4.64 -4.29 -15.29
C LEU A 124 -5.80 -4.43 -14.27
N VAL A 125 -6.00 -5.62 -13.72
CA VAL A 125 -7.10 -5.89 -12.77
C VAL A 125 -6.67 -5.62 -11.32
N TRP A 126 -5.45 -6.00 -10.95
CA TRP A 126 -5.03 -6.00 -9.54
C TRP A 126 -3.82 -5.12 -9.23
N GLY A 127 -3.09 -4.66 -10.25
CA GLY A 127 -1.93 -3.80 -10.09
C GLY A 127 -2.30 -2.44 -9.49
N SER A 128 -1.41 -1.88 -8.67
CA SER A 128 -1.53 -0.46 -8.30
C SER A 128 -1.08 0.44 -9.44
N ASP A 129 -1.53 1.70 -9.40
CA ASP A 129 -1.16 2.73 -10.39
C ASP A 129 0.37 2.84 -10.54
N ASP A 130 1.12 2.81 -9.43
CA ASP A 130 2.59 2.87 -9.44
C ASP A 130 3.20 1.68 -10.20
N VAL A 131 2.67 0.46 -10.00
CA VAL A 131 3.19 -0.74 -10.67
C VAL A 131 2.83 -0.71 -12.16
N ILE A 132 1.62 -0.27 -12.50
CA ILE A 132 1.18 -0.11 -13.90
C ILE A 132 2.08 0.90 -14.63
N ASP A 133 2.42 2.02 -13.99
CA ASP A 133 3.32 3.03 -14.55
C ASP A 133 4.73 2.47 -14.81
N GLN A 134 5.33 1.81 -13.82
CA GLN A 134 6.66 1.19 -14.00
C GLN A 134 6.66 0.07 -15.04
N TRP A 135 5.58 -0.72 -15.11
CA TRP A 135 5.41 -1.74 -16.14
C TRP A 135 5.33 -1.16 -17.54
N SER A 136 4.56 -0.08 -17.70
CA SER A 136 4.42 0.64 -18.97
C SER A 136 5.76 1.18 -19.45
N LYS A 137 6.54 1.80 -18.55
CA LYS A 137 7.90 2.28 -18.85
C LYS A 137 8.80 1.14 -19.30
N TYR A 138 8.84 0.04 -18.56
CA TYR A 138 9.60 -1.16 -18.91
C TYR A 138 9.24 -1.69 -20.30
N ARG A 139 7.95 -1.90 -20.57
CA ARG A 139 7.45 -2.37 -21.88
C ARG A 139 7.82 -1.43 -23.02
N SER A 140 7.78 -0.12 -22.79
CA SER A 140 8.02 0.88 -23.83
C SER A 140 9.49 0.94 -24.30
N MET A 141 10.44 0.47 -23.49
CA MET A 141 11.86 0.44 -23.84
C MET A 141 12.15 -0.50 -25.01
N PHE A 142 11.44 -1.63 -25.09
CA PHE A 142 11.60 -2.62 -26.16
C PHE A 142 10.90 -2.24 -27.48
N ILE A 143 10.01 -1.23 -27.47
CA ILE A 143 9.28 -0.79 -28.66
C ILE A 143 10.02 0.34 -29.38
N LYS A 144 10.76 1.18 -28.64
CA LYS A 144 11.24 2.49 -29.11
C LYS A 144 12.73 2.55 -29.44
N GLU A 145 13.55 1.64 -28.94
CA GLU A 145 15.01 1.73 -29.06
C GLU A 145 15.55 0.66 -30.04
N GLU A 146 16.12 1.09 -31.18
CA GLU A 146 16.89 0.21 -32.09
C GLU A 146 18.17 -0.34 -31.43
N ASN A 147 18.66 0.32 -30.38
CA ASN A 147 19.74 -0.12 -29.50
C ASN A 147 19.28 0.04 -28.05
N VAL A 148 18.69 -1.02 -27.49
CA VAL A 148 18.23 -1.05 -26.10
C VAL A 148 19.43 -0.93 -25.16
N ASP A 149 19.48 0.13 -24.36
CA ASP A 149 20.45 0.24 -23.28
C ASP A 149 20.13 -0.81 -22.20
N THR A 150 20.97 -1.84 -22.12
CA THR A 150 20.81 -2.95 -21.18
C THR A 150 20.85 -2.48 -19.74
N ALA A 151 21.73 -1.54 -19.39
CA ALA A 151 21.84 -1.01 -18.02
C ALA A 151 20.58 -0.25 -17.62
N LYS A 152 20.11 0.63 -18.51
CA LYS A 152 18.85 1.37 -18.31
C LYS A 152 17.66 0.42 -18.14
N THR A 153 17.59 -0.65 -18.93
CA THR A 153 16.54 -1.67 -18.83
C THR A 153 16.57 -2.41 -17.50
N MET A 154 17.78 -2.77 -17.01
CA MET A 154 17.94 -3.40 -15.70
C MET A 154 17.49 -2.48 -14.56
N PHE A 155 17.86 -1.20 -14.58
CA PHE A 155 17.40 -0.25 -13.56
C PHE A 155 15.90 0.02 -13.63
N GLN A 156 15.30 0.00 -14.82
CA GLN A 156 13.85 0.12 -14.95
C GLN A 156 13.12 -1.13 -14.39
N MET A 157 13.72 -2.32 -14.54
CA MET A 157 13.23 -3.54 -13.87
C MET A 157 13.32 -3.41 -12.35
N GLU A 158 14.38 -2.81 -11.81
CA GLU A 158 14.51 -2.54 -10.38
C GLU A 158 13.38 -1.63 -9.86
N GLU A 159 13.09 -0.52 -10.55
CA GLU A 159 11.99 0.38 -10.18
C GLU A 159 10.63 -0.34 -10.16
N LEU A 160 10.41 -1.27 -11.11
CA LEU A 160 9.23 -2.12 -11.12
C LEU A 160 9.18 -3.05 -9.90
N LEU A 161 10.28 -3.70 -9.54
CA LEU A 161 10.37 -4.55 -8.35
C LEU A 161 10.14 -3.76 -7.05
N ILE A 162 10.62 -2.51 -6.98
CA ILE A 162 10.36 -1.60 -5.85
C ILE A 162 8.88 -1.27 -5.77
N ALA A 163 8.24 -0.93 -6.90
CA ALA A 163 6.81 -0.65 -6.95
C ALA A 163 5.97 -1.86 -6.50
N ILE A 164 6.33 -3.08 -6.92
CA ILE A 164 5.68 -4.33 -6.49
C ILE A 164 5.83 -4.53 -4.97
N ARG A 165 7.02 -4.29 -4.41
CA ARG A 165 7.26 -4.38 -2.95
C ARG A 165 6.40 -3.37 -2.19
N LYS A 166 6.25 -2.15 -2.72
CA LYS A 166 5.38 -1.12 -2.15
C LYS A 166 3.91 -1.56 -2.16
N ASP A 167 3.43 -2.06 -3.29
CA ASP A 167 2.03 -2.49 -3.46
C ASP A 167 1.68 -3.68 -2.54
N THR A 168 2.65 -4.57 -2.30
CA THR A 168 2.51 -5.70 -1.36
C THR A 168 2.62 -5.29 0.13
N GLY A 169 2.85 -4.00 0.43
CA GLY A 169 2.85 -3.45 1.78
C GLY A 169 4.21 -3.38 2.47
N HIS A 170 5.30 -3.64 1.75
CA HIS A 170 6.63 -3.46 2.31
C HIS A 170 6.93 -1.97 2.49
N LYS A 171 7.42 -1.60 3.67
CA LYS A 171 7.94 -0.25 3.89
C LYS A 171 9.17 -0.06 3.00
N ILE A 172 9.13 0.97 2.16
CA ILE A 172 10.30 1.39 1.39
C ILE A 172 11.28 2.02 2.38
N LYS A 173 12.29 1.24 2.81
CA LYS A 173 13.56 1.84 3.24
C LYS A 173 14.20 2.47 2.01
N LYS A 174 15.03 3.51 2.17
CA LYS A 174 15.78 4.09 1.05
C LYS A 174 16.67 3.00 0.45
N TYR A 175 16.21 2.35 -0.63
CA TYR A 175 17.05 1.55 -1.50
C TYR A 175 17.83 2.54 -2.35
N ASN A 176 19.14 2.36 -2.43
CA ASN A 176 19.93 3.04 -3.44
C ASN A 176 19.74 2.28 -4.76
N LYS A 177 19.96 2.99 -5.87
CA LYS A 177 19.97 2.40 -7.21
C LYS A 177 20.95 1.21 -7.22
N GLY A 178 20.49 0.07 -7.74
CA GLY A 178 21.23 -1.19 -7.84
C GLY A 178 21.10 -2.13 -6.62
N ASP A 179 20.58 -1.69 -5.47
CA ASP A 179 20.54 -2.52 -4.26
C ASP A 179 19.71 -3.80 -4.41
N ILE A 180 18.62 -3.77 -5.17
CA ILE A 180 17.80 -4.97 -5.41
C ILE A 180 18.43 -5.82 -6.50
N LEU A 181 18.99 -5.20 -7.54
CA LEU A 181 19.65 -5.93 -8.64
C LEU A 181 20.85 -6.74 -8.16
N LYS A 182 21.58 -6.26 -7.14
CA LYS A 182 22.69 -6.99 -6.50
C LYS A 182 22.32 -8.38 -5.98
N LEU A 183 21.04 -8.66 -5.75
CA LEU A 183 20.59 -9.97 -5.29
C LEU A 183 20.70 -11.06 -6.37
N PHE A 184 20.78 -10.69 -7.66
CA PHE A 184 20.82 -11.63 -8.77
C PHE A 184 21.72 -11.21 -9.95
N ILE A 185 22.34 -10.03 -9.88
CA ILE A 185 23.34 -9.51 -10.84
C ILE A 185 24.62 -9.17 -10.08
N ASN A 186 25.66 -9.96 -10.29
CA ASN A 186 26.91 -9.88 -9.52
C ASN A 186 27.75 -8.65 -9.83
N ASP A 187 27.64 -8.07 -11.03
CA ASP A 187 28.50 -7.01 -11.53
C ASP A 187 27.76 -5.69 -11.81
N ILE A 188 26.59 -5.51 -11.18
CA ILE A 188 25.75 -4.30 -11.36
C ILE A 188 26.48 -3.02 -10.93
N ASP A 189 27.43 -3.10 -9.99
CA ASP A 189 28.24 -1.97 -9.54
C ASP A 189 29.07 -1.34 -10.67
N LYS A 190 29.33 -2.05 -11.77
CA LYS A 190 30.01 -1.49 -12.96
C LYS A 190 29.15 -0.49 -13.74
N TYR A 191 27.85 -0.47 -13.48
CA TYR A 191 26.85 0.31 -14.22
C TYR A 191 26.18 1.39 -13.36
N LEU A 192 26.67 1.60 -12.12
CA LEU A 192 26.23 2.65 -11.20
C LEU A 192 27.05 3.93 -11.37
#